data_AF-A0A0A2JFM2-F1
#
_entry.id   AF-A0A0A2JFM2-F1
#
_cell.length_a   1.000
_cell.length_b   1.000
_cell.length_c   1.000
_cell.angle_alpha   90.00
_cell.angle_beta   90.00
_cell.angle_gamma   90.00
#
_symmetry.space_group_name_H-M   'P 1'
#
loop_
_entity.id
_entity.type
_entity.pdbx_description
1 polymer ?
#
loop_
_entity_poly.entity_id
_entity_poly.type
_entity_poly.pdbx_seq_one_letter_code
_entity_poly.pdbx_strand_id
1 'polypeptide(L)'
;MRNKRRVFLSIQHRNSLSVGENRQRLGYAAYHWGILICPKKSKASSCYFFDVSDGVLLEDSPNRVNLNPEFNWLFREKQISVPTTSARLLGMVMIGKVPNEVTWEQIRGLLAAVQVPKNNAVPEQNCVSWAKAAVCKLQEKGLTAKHNLDLDLLMDRSLAFADERIRNPESTPISIDFID
;
A
#
# COMPACT_ATOMS: atom_id res chain seq x y z
N MET A 1 27.29 1.93 -9.09
CA MET A 1 25.98 1.24 -9.19
C MET A 1 24.92 2.01 -8.43
N ARG A 2 23.85 2.48 -9.10
CA ARG A 2 22.72 3.16 -8.44
C ARG A 2 21.93 2.16 -7.59
N ASN A 3 21.48 2.58 -6.42
CA ASN A 3 20.75 1.74 -5.48
C ASN A 3 19.38 1.35 -6.07
N LYS A 4 19.21 0.07 -6.41
CA LYS A 4 18.00 -0.43 -7.07
C LYS A 4 16.77 -0.23 -6.16
N ARG A 5 15.72 0.40 -6.67
CA ARG A 5 14.45 0.56 -5.96
C ARG A 5 13.57 -0.68 -6.17
N ARG A 6 12.72 -0.97 -5.20
CA ARG A 6 11.81 -2.10 -5.14
C ARG A 6 10.39 -1.58 -4.98
N VAL A 7 9.45 -2.33 -5.55
CA VAL A 7 8.02 -2.09 -5.46
C VAL A 7 7.44 -3.10 -4.49
N PHE A 8 6.72 -2.63 -3.48
CA PHE A 8 6.04 -3.46 -2.51
C PHE A 8 4.55 -3.14 -2.49
N LEU A 9 3.74 -4.18 -2.36
CA LEU A 9 2.39 -4.04 -1.84
C LEU A 9 2.49 -3.96 -0.31
N SER A 10 2.04 -2.85 0.27
CA SER A 10 2.10 -2.59 1.70
C SER A 10 0.73 -2.78 2.33
N ILE A 11 0.71 -3.45 3.49
CA ILE A 11 -0.49 -3.75 4.26
C ILE A 11 -0.31 -3.18 5.66
N GLN A 12 -1.31 -2.42 6.11
CA GLN A 12 -1.26 -1.73 7.39
C GLN A 12 -2.49 -2.03 8.24
N HIS A 13 -2.26 -2.08 9.54
CA HIS A 13 -3.28 -2.23 10.57
C HIS A 13 -4.24 -1.03 10.58
N ARG A 14 -5.53 -1.29 10.68
CA ARG A 14 -6.64 -0.34 10.78
C ARG A 14 -7.33 -0.40 12.15
N ASN A 15 -6.55 -0.61 13.22
CA ASN A 15 -7.02 -0.66 14.60
C ASN A 15 -8.12 -1.72 14.78
N SER A 16 -9.25 -1.37 15.39
CA SER A 16 -10.38 -2.28 15.64
C SER A 16 -10.96 -2.91 14.38
N LEU A 17 -10.68 -2.39 13.18
CA LEU A 17 -11.12 -2.99 11.91
C LEU A 17 -10.30 -4.23 11.54
N SER A 18 -9.06 -4.33 12.03
CA SER A 18 -8.11 -5.39 11.67
C SER A 18 -8.14 -6.61 12.57
N VAL A 19 -9.00 -6.62 13.60
CA VAL A 19 -9.04 -7.66 14.63
C VAL A 19 -10.45 -8.18 14.89
N GLY A 20 -10.54 -9.37 15.48
CA GLY A 20 -11.81 -9.97 15.91
C GLY A 20 -12.81 -10.16 14.78
N GLU A 21 -14.10 -9.94 15.08
CA GLU A 21 -15.21 -10.10 14.12
C GLU A 21 -15.11 -9.14 12.93
N ASN A 22 -14.55 -7.94 13.13
CA ASN A 22 -14.36 -6.99 12.03
C ASN A 22 -13.39 -7.53 10.98
N ARG A 23 -12.33 -8.23 11.40
CA ARG A 23 -11.40 -8.86 10.47
C ARG A 23 -12.10 -9.90 9.60
N GLN A 24 -12.95 -10.73 10.19
CA GLN A 24 -13.69 -11.76 9.46
C GLN A 24 -14.71 -11.14 8.50
N ARG A 25 -15.46 -10.14 8.95
CA ARG A 25 -16.50 -9.47 8.18
C ARG A 25 -15.96 -8.64 7.01
N LEU A 26 -14.87 -7.91 7.21
CA LEU A 26 -14.34 -6.95 6.22
C LEU A 26 -13.39 -7.60 5.21
N GLY A 27 -12.91 -8.83 5.45
CA GLY A 27 -11.97 -9.50 4.54
C GLY A 27 -10.73 -8.63 4.27
N TYR A 28 -10.41 -8.39 3.00
CA TYR A 28 -9.30 -7.52 2.62
C TYR A 28 -9.42 -6.08 3.18
N ALA A 29 -10.64 -5.55 3.27
CA ALA A 29 -10.89 -4.17 3.73
C ALA A 29 -10.66 -3.98 5.25
N ALA A 30 -10.42 -5.07 5.99
CA ALA A 30 -9.98 -5.03 7.38
C ALA A 30 -8.60 -4.37 7.53
N TYR A 31 -7.81 -4.34 6.46
CA TYR A 31 -6.50 -3.70 6.40
C TYR A 31 -6.49 -2.52 5.45
N HIS A 32 -5.47 -1.67 5.60
CA HIS A 32 -5.22 -0.57 4.70
C HIS A 32 -4.12 -0.96 3.73
N TRP A 33 -4.37 -0.78 2.43
CA TRP A 33 -3.50 -1.23 1.36
C TRP A 33 -2.91 -0.04 0.62
N GLY A 34 -1.68 -0.19 0.14
CA GLY A 34 -1.04 0.81 -0.71
C GLY A 34 0.24 0.30 -1.36
N ILE A 35 0.88 1.16 -2.15
CA ILE A 35 2.14 0.86 -2.84
C ILE A 35 3.28 1.55 -2.10
N LEU A 36 4.32 0.79 -1.77
CA LEU A 36 5.53 1.31 -1.15
C LEU A 36 6.71 1.15 -2.10
N ILE A 37 7.42 2.23 -2.37
CA ILE A 37 8.65 2.25 -3.16
C ILE A 37 9.81 2.51 -2.22
N CYS A 38 10.77 1.59 -2.16
CA CYS A 38 11.96 1.73 -1.32
C CYS A 38 13.23 1.30 -2.04
N PRO A 39 14.37 1.98 -1.82
CA PRO A 39 15.67 1.48 -2.27
C PRO A 39 16.09 0.20 -1.55
N LYS A 40 16.88 -0.64 -2.23
CA LYS A 40 17.42 -1.90 -1.68
C LYS A 40 18.26 -1.67 -0.43
N LYS A 41 19.10 -0.61 -0.42
CA LYS A 41 19.81 -0.14 0.77
C LYS A 41 19.10 1.11 1.27
N SER A 42 18.21 0.99 2.24
CA SER A 42 17.50 2.15 2.80
C SER A 42 18.48 3.02 3.60
N LYS A 43 18.71 4.25 3.13
CA LYS A 43 19.07 5.37 4.02
C LYS A 43 17.77 6.01 4.51
N ALA A 44 17.79 6.67 5.66
CA ALA A 44 16.66 7.45 6.13
C ALA A 44 16.14 8.39 5.01
N SER A 45 14.82 8.47 4.88
CA SER A 45 14.09 9.41 3.99
C SER A 45 14.08 9.07 2.50
N SER A 46 14.11 7.79 2.16
CA SER A 46 14.17 7.35 0.75
C SER A 46 13.01 6.47 0.29
N CYS A 47 12.00 6.25 1.14
CA CYS A 47 10.81 5.49 0.78
C CYS A 47 9.62 6.41 0.52
N TYR A 48 8.74 5.97 -0.37
CA TYR A 48 7.49 6.67 -0.68
C TYR A 48 6.34 5.70 -0.63
N PHE A 49 5.31 6.06 0.13
CA PHE A 49 4.08 5.29 0.24
C PHE A 49 2.95 6.03 -0.44
N PHE A 50 2.21 5.29 -1.26
CA PHE A 50 1.07 5.77 -2.02
C PHE A 50 -0.16 4.98 -1.63
N ASP A 51 -1.24 5.69 -1.39
CA ASP A 51 -2.53 5.08 -1.06
C ASP A 51 -3.69 5.97 -1.49
N VAL A 52 -4.89 5.45 -1.27
CA VAL A 52 -6.11 6.24 -1.27
C VAL A 52 -6.80 6.13 0.08
N SER A 53 -7.41 7.21 0.53
CA SER A 53 -8.15 7.24 1.79
C SER A 53 -9.27 8.26 1.72
N ASP A 54 -10.41 7.86 2.24
CA ASP A 54 -11.57 8.68 2.56
C ASP A 54 -11.50 9.29 3.97
N GLY A 55 -10.58 8.80 4.81
CA GLY A 55 -10.42 9.26 6.18
C GLY A 55 -10.18 10.77 6.37
N VAL A 56 -10.38 11.21 7.61
CA VAL A 56 -10.20 12.58 8.07
C VAL A 56 -8.84 13.14 7.67
N LEU A 57 -8.84 14.32 7.08
CA LEU A 57 -7.64 15.09 6.76
C LEU A 57 -7.65 16.33 7.64
N LEU A 58 -6.80 16.37 8.67
CA LEU A 58 -6.73 17.53 9.56
C LEU A 58 -5.77 18.57 8.97
N GLU A 59 -6.21 19.83 8.98
CA GLU A 59 -5.32 20.96 8.76
C GLU A 59 -4.22 21.01 9.82
N ASP A 60 -3.01 21.38 9.41
CA ASP A 60 -1.88 21.62 10.31
C ASP A 60 -1.99 23.00 10.98
N SER A 61 -3.12 23.22 11.66
CA SER A 61 -3.42 24.40 12.45
C SER A 61 -3.90 23.98 13.85
N PRO A 62 -3.78 24.85 14.89
CA PRO A 62 -4.27 24.54 16.22
C PRO A 62 -5.74 24.13 16.27
N ASN A 63 -6.54 24.61 15.32
CA ASN A 63 -7.98 24.34 15.24
C ASN A 63 -8.31 22.97 14.65
N ARG A 64 -7.35 22.28 14.02
CA ARG A 64 -7.49 20.93 13.45
C ARG A 64 -8.77 20.75 12.63
N VAL A 65 -9.02 21.66 11.71
CA VAL A 65 -10.22 21.59 10.84
C VAL A 65 -10.12 20.36 9.94
N ASN A 66 -11.21 19.60 9.81
CA ASN A 66 -11.27 18.49 8.85
C ASN A 66 -11.43 19.06 7.42
N LEU A 67 -10.39 18.94 6.62
CA LEU A 67 -10.31 19.31 5.21
C LEU A 67 -10.98 18.29 4.28
N ASN A 68 -11.43 17.15 4.79
CA ASN A 68 -12.22 16.15 4.04
C ASN A 68 -13.54 15.82 4.76
N PRO A 69 -14.46 16.80 4.90
CA PRO A 69 -15.73 16.60 5.63
C PRO A 69 -16.66 15.61 4.93
N GLU A 70 -16.59 15.52 3.60
CA GLU A 70 -17.43 14.64 2.77
C GLU A 70 -16.86 13.21 2.62
N PHE A 71 -15.72 12.92 3.27
CA PHE A 71 -15.04 11.63 3.17
C PHE A 71 -14.82 11.22 1.69
N ASN A 72 -14.36 12.16 0.88
CA ASN A 72 -13.98 11.87 -0.50
C ASN A 72 -12.72 11.01 -0.50
N TRP A 73 -12.64 10.06 -1.43
CA TRP A 73 -11.40 9.31 -1.62
C TRP A 73 -10.33 10.20 -2.22
N LEU A 74 -9.22 10.35 -1.49
CA LEU A 74 -8.08 11.16 -1.91
C LEU A 74 -6.88 10.26 -2.16
N PHE A 75 -6.22 10.44 -3.31
CA PHE A 75 -4.87 9.90 -3.53
C PHE A 75 -3.89 10.64 -2.63
N ARG A 76 -3.05 9.89 -1.90
CA ARG A 76 -2.03 10.46 -1.03
C ARG A 76 -0.68 9.87 -1.35
N GLU A 77 0.32 10.70 -1.11
CA GLU A 77 1.72 10.37 -1.18
C GLU A 77 2.36 10.77 0.15
N LYS A 78 3.15 9.86 0.72
CA LYS A 78 3.85 10.09 1.98
C LYS A 78 5.30 9.69 1.81
N GLN A 79 6.21 10.62 2.05
CA GLN A 79 7.61 10.28 2.20
C GLN A 79 7.81 9.62 3.57
N ILE A 80 8.45 8.45 3.58
CA ILE A 80 8.69 7.66 4.78
C ILE A 80 10.19 7.53 5.00
N SER A 81 10.63 7.85 6.22
CA SER A 81 12.03 7.75 6.61
C SER A 81 12.49 6.30 6.68
N VAL A 82 11.75 5.48 7.44
CA VAL A 82 11.96 4.04 7.60
C VAL A 82 10.58 3.38 7.67
N PRO A 83 10.16 2.55 6.69
CA PRO A 83 8.84 1.92 6.71
C PRO A 83 8.56 1.09 7.96
N THR A 84 9.59 0.39 8.45
CA THR A 84 9.50 -0.51 9.59
C THR A 84 9.28 0.20 10.93
N THR A 85 9.39 1.53 11.01
CA THR A 85 9.08 2.28 12.24
C THR A 85 7.61 2.67 12.35
N SER A 86 6.80 2.43 11.31
CA SER A 86 5.35 2.61 11.42
C SER A 86 4.77 1.47 12.27
N ALA A 87 4.23 1.81 13.44
CA ALA A 87 3.54 0.86 14.31
C ALA A 87 2.32 0.19 13.64
N ARG A 88 1.83 0.73 12.52
CA ARG A 88 0.73 0.15 11.74
C ARG A 88 1.21 -0.76 10.62
N LEU A 89 2.49 -0.76 10.23
CA LEU A 89 2.95 -1.61 9.14
C LEU A 89 2.91 -3.08 9.56
N LEU A 90 2.10 -3.88 8.84
CA LEU A 90 2.03 -5.33 9.04
C LEU A 90 2.87 -6.07 8.00
N GLY A 91 2.95 -5.56 6.78
CA GLY A 91 3.66 -6.30 5.74
C GLY A 91 4.08 -5.46 4.55
N MET A 92 5.22 -5.85 3.98
CA MET A 92 5.72 -5.40 2.68
C MET A 92 5.93 -6.63 1.79
N VAL A 93 5.06 -6.83 0.81
CA VAL A 93 5.16 -7.94 -0.15
C VAL A 93 5.85 -7.42 -1.40
N MET A 94 7.08 -7.87 -1.68
CA MET A 94 7.83 -7.41 -2.85
C MET A 94 7.20 -7.97 -4.12
N ILE A 95 6.74 -7.09 -5.00
CA ILE A 95 6.11 -7.46 -6.27
C ILE A 95 6.97 -7.11 -7.49
N GLY A 96 8.04 -6.33 -7.32
CA GLY A 96 8.87 -5.91 -8.44
C GLY A 96 10.09 -5.07 -8.09
N LYS A 97 10.85 -4.74 -9.13
CA LYS A 97 12.05 -3.90 -9.08
C LYS A 97 11.84 -2.75 -10.05
N VAL A 98 12.22 -1.54 -9.62
CA VAL A 98 12.14 -0.35 -10.46
C VAL A 98 13.47 -0.19 -11.20
N PRO A 99 13.45 -0.12 -12.54
CA PRO A 99 14.63 0.21 -13.33
C PRO A 99 15.24 1.57 -12.94
N ASN A 100 16.53 1.80 -13.23
CA ASN A 100 17.22 3.01 -12.76
C ASN A 100 16.82 4.28 -13.53
N GLU A 101 16.34 4.09 -14.75
CA GLU A 101 15.85 5.08 -15.71
C GLU A 101 14.44 5.58 -15.35
N VAL A 102 13.63 4.76 -14.67
CA VAL A 102 12.27 5.15 -14.28
C VAL A 102 12.35 6.18 -13.15
N THR A 103 11.93 7.42 -13.39
CA THR A 103 12.01 8.47 -12.39
C THR A 103 10.96 8.30 -11.30
N TRP A 104 11.14 9.05 -10.21
CA TRP A 104 10.16 9.13 -9.15
C TRP A 104 8.82 9.70 -9.67
N GLU A 105 8.88 10.79 -10.43
CA GLU A 105 7.74 11.50 -11.00
C GLU A 105 6.93 10.60 -11.93
N GLN A 106 7.60 9.72 -12.68
CA GLN A 106 6.94 8.73 -13.55
C GLN A 106 6.13 7.72 -12.72
N ILE A 107 6.66 7.22 -11.61
CA ILE A 107 5.94 6.30 -10.72
C ILE A 107 4.76 7.02 -10.06
N ARG A 108 4.99 8.22 -9.53
CA ARG A 108 3.94 9.05 -8.94
C ARG A 108 2.82 9.33 -9.94
N GLY A 109 3.16 9.76 -11.16
CA GLY A 109 2.20 10.02 -12.22
C GLY A 109 1.41 8.78 -12.62
N LEU A 110 2.08 7.61 -12.68
CA LEU A 110 1.43 6.34 -12.96
C LEU A 110 0.39 5.97 -11.90
N LEU A 111 0.73 6.11 -10.62
CA LEU A 111 -0.13 5.75 -9.49
C LEU A 111 -1.25 6.79 -9.28
N ALA A 112 -0.97 8.08 -9.49
CA ALA A 112 -1.95 9.15 -9.44
C ALA A 112 -2.99 9.08 -10.57
N ALA A 113 -2.64 8.44 -11.70
CA ALA A 113 -3.57 8.19 -12.80
C ALA A 113 -4.52 7.01 -12.54
N VAL A 114 -4.30 6.22 -11.49
CA VAL A 114 -5.25 5.18 -11.08
C VAL A 114 -6.46 5.86 -10.47
N GLN A 115 -7.64 5.59 -11.04
CA GLN A 115 -8.89 6.17 -10.57
C GLN A 115 -9.10 5.88 -9.08
N VAL A 116 -9.33 6.93 -8.29
CA VAL A 116 -9.68 6.79 -6.88
C VAL A 116 -11.06 6.14 -6.74
N PRO A 117 -11.31 5.40 -5.63
CA PRO A 117 -12.61 4.80 -5.39
C PRO A 117 -13.76 5.81 -5.43
N LYS A 118 -14.92 5.38 -5.92
CA LYS A 118 -16.15 6.17 -5.89
C LYS A 118 -17.00 5.79 -4.68
N ASN A 119 -17.48 6.79 -3.94
CA ASN A 119 -18.45 6.58 -2.87
C ASN A 119 -19.73 5.95 -3.44
N ASN A 120 -20.29 4.98 -2.72
CA ASN A 120 -21.52 4.25 -3.07
C ASN A 120 -21.48 3.51 -4.42
N ALA A 121 -20.29 3.16 -4.92
CA ALA A 121 -20.16 2.33 -6.11
C ALA A 121 -20.75 0.91 -5.89
N VAL A 122 -21.25 0.31 -6.97
CA VAL A 122 -21.69 -1.09 -7.00
C VAL A 122 -20.91 -1.80 -8.13
N PRO A 123 -20.00 -2.73 -7.82
CA PRO A 123 -19.58 -3.17 -6.48
C PRO A 123 -18.83 -2.07 -5.70
N GLU A 124 -18.78 -2.23 -4.37
CA GLU A 124 -18.10 -1.31 -3.46
C GLU A 124 -16.62 -1.13 -3.85
N GLN A 125 -16.14 0.11 -3.80
CA GLN A 125 -14.75 0.46 -4.07
C GLN A 125 -14.10 1.07 -2.82
N ASN A 126 -12.82 0.74 -2.60
CA ASN A 126 -12.04 1.20 -1.45
C ASN A 126 -10.53 1.12 -1.73
N CYS A 127 -9.69 1.27 -0.70
CA CYS A 127 -8.23 1.17 -0.84
C CYS A 127 -7.75 -0.16 -1.44
N VAL A 128 -8.49 -1.27 -1.24
CA VAL A 128 -8.18 -2.58 -1.82
C VAL A 128 -8.36 -2.55 -3.33
N SER A 129 -9.50 -2.05 -3.82
CA SER A 129 -9.76 -1.97 -5.26
C SER A 129 -8.78 -1.03 -5.96
N TRP A 130 -8.39 0.07 -5.30
CA TRP A 130 -7.33 0.94 -5.82
C TRP A 130 -5.96 0.26 -5.85
N ALA A 131 -5.58 -0.45 -4.78
CA ALA A 131 -4.31 -1.17 -4.74
C ALA A 131 -4.23 -2.26 -5.82
N LYS A 132 -5.33 -3.00 -6.04
CA LYS A 132 -5.47 -3.95 -7.16
C LYS A 132 -5.22 -3.27 -8.51
N ALA A 133 -5.90 -2.16 -8.77
CA ALA A 133 -5.73 -1.41 -10.01
C ALA A 133 -4.31 -0.82 -10.17
N ALA A 134 -3.69 -0.38 -9.07
CA ALA A 134 -2.31 0.11 -9.05
C ALA A 134 -1.30 -1.00 -9.39
N VAL A 135 -1.47 -2.21 -8.87
CA VAL A 135 -0.63 -3.37 -9.23
C VAL A 135 -0.77 -3.68 -10.71
N CYS A 136 -1.98 -3.73 -11.26
CA CYS A 136 -2.20 -3.91 -12.70
C CYS A 136 -1.46 -2.83 -13.50
N LYS A 137 -1.55 -1.57 -13.07
CA LYS A 137 -0.90 -0.44 -13.76
C LYS A 137 0.63 -0.54 -13.74
N LEU A 138 1.20 -1.00 -12.62
CA LEU A 138 2.63 -1.26 -12.50
C LEU A 138 3.06 -2.42 -13.40
N GLN A 139 2.25 -3.47 -13.49
CA GLN A 139 2.50 -4.63 -14.35
C GLN A 139 2.47 -4.28 -15.83
N GLU A 140 1.50 -3.46 -16.28
CA GLU A 140 1.44 -2.89 -17.65
C GLU A 140 2.72 -2.13 -18.02
N LYS A 141 3.40 -1.54 -17.04
CA LYS A 141 4.65 -0.77 -17.24
C LYS A 141 5.92 -1.59 -16.97
N GLY A 142 5.81 -2.90 -16.75
CA GLY A 142 6.96 -3.77 -16.47
C GLY A 142 7.66 -3.45 -15.14
N LEU A 143 6.94 -2.89 -14.17
CA LEU A 143 7.45 -2.55 -12.84
C LEU A 143 7.22 -3.66 -11.80
N THR A 144 6.57 -4.75 -12.21
CA THR A 144 6.44 -6.00 -11.45
C THR A 144 7.48 -7.03 -11.93
N ALA A 145 7.76 -8.04 -11.10
CA ALA A 145 8.73 -9.09 -11.43
C ALA A 145 8.22 -10.05 -12.52
N LYS A 146 6.91 -10.25 -12.62
CA LYS A 146 6.24 -11.10 -13.61
C LYS A 146 5.29 -10.23 -14.43
N HIS A 147 5.31 -10.40 -15.75
CA HIS A 147 4.38 -9.74 -16.67
C HIS A 147 2.93 -10.20 -16.52
N ASN A 148 2.73 -11.42 -16.00
CA ASN A 148 1.43 -12.02 -15.66
C ASN A 148 1.43 -12.41 -14.18
N LEU A 149 1.50 -11.40 -13.30
CA LEU A 149 1.37 -11.63 -11.88
C LEU A 149 -0.08 -12.00 -11.57
N ASP A 150 -0.28 -13.13 -10.88
CA ASP A 150 -1.60 -13.55 -10.40
C ASP A 150 -2.04 -12.61 -9.26
N LEU A 151 -2.97 -11.72 -9.58
CA LEU A 151 -3.41 -10.67 -8.66
C LEU A 151 -4.21 -11.25 -7.50
N ASP A 152 -5.06 -12.25 -7.72
CA ASP A 152 -5.87 -12.81 -6.65
C ASP A 152 -5.00 -13.61 -5.68
N LEU A 153 -4.06 -14.41 -6.21
CA LEU A 153 -3.06 -15.10 -5.38
C LEU A 153 -2.18 -14.11 -4.60
N LEU A 154 -1.79 -12.98 -5.22
CA LEU A 154 -1.06 -11.92 -4.52
C LEU A 154 -1.84 -11.38 -3.35
N MET A 155 -3.10 -11.04 -3.56
CA MET A 155 -3.94 -10.45 -2.52
C MET A 155 -4.21 -11.46 -1.39
N ASP A 156 -4.43 -12.73 -1.71
CA ASP A 156 -4.63 -13.79 -0.71
C ASP A 156 -3.39 -14.07 0.12
N ARG A 157 -2.23 -14.24 -0.52
CA ARG A 157 -0.95 -14.43 0.20
C ARG A 157 -0.61 -13.21 1.05
N SER A 158 -0.87 -12.01 0.53
CA SER A 158 -0.67 -10.75 1.24
C SER A 158 -1.55 -10.67 2.49
N LEU A 159 -2.83 -11.04 2.37
CA LEU A 159 -3.78 -11.06 3.48
C LEU A 159 -3.36 -12.06 4.56
N ALA A 160 -3.04 -13.30 4.17
CA ALA A 160 -2.58 -14.34 5.08
C ALA A 160 -1.28 -13.95 5.80
N PHE A 161 -0.37 -13.27 5.10
CA PHE A 161 0.85 -12.74 5.69
C PHE A 161 0.57 -11.65 6.75
N ALA A 162 -0.38 -10.74 6.50
CA ALA A 162 -0.79 -9.74 7.49
C ALA A 162 -1.46 -10.36 8.72
N ASP A 163 -2.31 -11.37 8.52
CA ASP A 163 -2.93 -12.12 9.62
C ASP A 163 -1.87 -12.79 10.49
N GLU A 164 -0.88 -13.43 9.86
CA GLU A 164 0.22 -14.08 10.56
C GLU A 164 1.07 -13.07 11.32
N ARG A 165 1.32 -11.88 10.74
CA ARG A 165 2.08 -10.84 11.42
C ARG A 165 1.41 -10.34 12.69
N ILE A 166 0.07 -10.30 12.72
CA ILE A 166 -0.68 -9.92 13.92
C ILE A 166 -0.57 -10.99 14.99
N ARG A 167 -0.68 -12.26 14.62
CA ARG A 167 -0.58 -13.38 15.57
C ARG A 167 0.83 -13.53 16.15
N ASN A 168 1.83 -13.40 15.28
CA ASN A 168 3.21 -13.79 15.55
C ASN A 168 4.19 -12.67 15.14
N PRO A 169 4.13 -11.49 15.78
CA PRO A 169 4.87 -10.32 15.32
C PRO A 169 6.40 -10.43 15.46
N GLU A 170 6.90 -11.26 16.37
CA GLU A 170 8.34 -11.40 16.62
C GLU A 170 8.99 -12.44 15.68
N SER A 171 8.25 -13.47 15.29
CA SER A 171 8.75 -14.57 14.45
C SER A 171 8.44 -14.39 12.96
N THR A 172 7.55 -13.46 12.60
CA THR A 172 7.18 -13.20 11.21
C THR A 172 7.97 -12.01 10.65
N PRO A 173 8.67 -12.17 9.51
CA PRO A 173 9.41 -11.06 8.91
C PRO A 173 8.46 -9.92 8.53
N ILE A 174 8.98 -8.69 8.47
CA ILE A 174 8.19 -7.51 8.05
C ILE A 174 8.02 -7.43 6.52
N SER A 175 8.81 -8.21 5.77
CA SER A 175 8.77 -8.27 4.32
C SER A 175 8.97 -9.67 3.79
N ILE A 176 8.24 -10.01 2.73
CA ILE A 176 8.38 -11.26 1.97
C ILE A 176 8.49 -10.93 0.48
N ASP A 177 9.04 -11.85 -0.30
CA ASP A 177 9.08 -11.74 -1.75
C ASP A 177 7.92 -12.56 -2.35
N PHE A 178 7.10 -11.95 -3.20
CA PHE A 178 6.06 -12.68 -3.96
C PHE A 178 6.64 -13.40 -5.20
N ILE A 179 7.95 -13.29 -5.39
CA ILE A 179 8.62 -13.66 -6.64
C ILE A 179 8.91 -15.17 -6.69
N ASP A 180 8.81 -15.87 -5.55
CA ASP A 180 9.05 -17.31 -5.41
C ASP A 180 7.82 -18.16 -5.79
#